data_AF-A0A849ZEV2-F1
#
_entry.id   AF-A0A849ZEV2-F1
#
_cell.length_a   1.000
_cell.length_b   1.000
_cell.length_c   1.000
_cell.angle_alpha   90.00
_cell.angle_beta   90.00
_cell.angle_gamma   90.00
#
_symmetry.space_group_name_H-M   'P 1'
#
loop_
_entity.id
_entity.type
_entity.pdbx_description
1 polymer ?
#
loop_
_entity_poly.entity_id
_entity_poly.type
_entity_poly.pdbx_seq_one_letter_code
_entity_poly.pdbx_strand_id
1 'polypeptide(L)'
;MRRGRRIAVIGFLTVVAVWVVTAGGQIIQQGLFPTVVPSPYPTCGAGLKNLEEALARARTSVAEGDDDPDEALRRFRSALEPEWRYLEGIRASCPGAEDLRSLDALERLRYAEEHAVRRESASLAALRRKVEEARPNPVSPRVPSSDVSKDHP
;
A
#
# COMPACT_ATOMS: atom_id res chain seq x y z
N MET A 1 48.17 14.86 -26.58
CA MET A 1 47.09 14.80 -25.57
C MET A 1 45.68 14.53 -26.12
N ARG A 2 45.34 14.81 -27.40
CA ARG A 2 43.97 14.62 -27.93
C ARG A 2 43.51 13.15 -28.10
N ARG A 3 44.43 12.20 -28.30
CA ARG A 3 44.11 10.76 -28.49
C ARG A 3 43.68 10.06 -27.19
N GLY A 4 44.35 10.32 -26.06
CA GLY A 4 44.00 9.73 -24.76
C GLY A 4 42.59 10.12 -24.29
N ARG A 5 42.20 11.38 -24.49
CA ARG A 5 40.84 11.85 -24.17
C ARG A 5 39.76 11.15 -25.00
N ARG A 6 40.03 10.88 -26.28
CA ARG A 6 39.08 10.16 -27.14
C ARG A 6 38.89 8.70 -26.69
N ILE A 7 39.97 8.01 -26.33
CA ILE A 7 39.90 6.63 -25.85
C ILE A 7 39.11 6.56 -24.53
N ALA A 8 39.37 7.48 -23.60
CA ALA A 8 38.64 7.56 -22.34
C ALA A 8 37.14 7.86 -22.55
N VAL A 9 36.81 8.80 -23.45
CA VAL A 9 35.41 9.13 -23.76
C VAL A 9 34.70 7.97 -24.45
N ILE A 10 35.35 7.30 -25.41
CA ILE A 10 34.77 6.13 -26.07
C ILE A 10 34.49 5.05 -25.03
N GLY A 11 35.50 4.66 -24.23
CA GLY A 11 35.34 3.64 -23.20
C GLY A 11 34.22 3.95 -22.21
N PHE A 12 34.14 5.21 -21.74
CA PHE A 12 33.05 5.64 -20.87
C PHE A 12 31.68 5.52 -21.53
N LEU A 13 31.53 5.98 -22.77
CA LEU A 13 30.28 5.89 -23.52
C LEU A 13 29.87 4.44 -23.78
N THR A 14 30.81 3.54 -24.05
CA THR A 14 30.50 2.12 -24.22
C THR A 14 29.95 1.52 -22.92
N VAL A 15 30.58 1.83 -21.77
CA VAL A 15 30.12 1.35 -20.46
C VAL A 15 28.71 1.86 -20.16
N VAL A 16 28.46 3.15 -20.39
CA VAL A 16 27.13 3.76 -20.19
C VAL A 16 26.10 3.13 -21.13
N ALA A 17 26.43 2.95 -22.41
CA ALA A 17 25.52 2.35 -23.38
C ALA A 17 25.17 0.90 -23.02
N VAL A 18 26.17 0.10 -22.64
CA VAL A 18 25.93 -1.27 -22.15
C VAL A 18 25.02 -1.22 -20.93
N TRP A 19 25.34 -0.39 -19.92
CA TRP A 19 24.50 -0.27 -18.72
C TRP A 19 23.04 0.06 -19.03
N VAL A 20 22.80 1.04 -19.91
CA VAL A 20 21.45 1.45 -20.32
C VAL A 20 20.73 0.32 -21.05
N VAL A 21 21.41 -0.39 -21.95
CA VAL A 21 20.81 -1.52 -22.68
C VAL A 21 20.49 -2.68 -21.73
N THR A 22 21.36 -3.01 -20.78
CA THR A 22 21.11 -4.08 -19.83
C THR A 22 19.97 -3.72 -18.87
N ALA A 23 19.96 -2.50 -18.33
CA ALA A 23 18.92 -2.02 -17.44
C ALA A 23 17.56 -1.91 -18.16
N GLY A 24 17.55 -1.37 -19.38
CA GLY A 24 16.34 -1.29 -20.20
C GLY A 24 15.85 -2.67 -20.64
N GLY A 25 16.76 -3.58 -20.99
CA GLY A 25 16.44 -4.95 -21.38
C GLY A 25 15.73 -5.73 -20.27
N GLN A 26 16.15 -5.58 -19.02
CA GLN A 26 15.47 -6.21 -17.88
C GLN A 26 14.02 -5.73 -17.73
N ILE A 27 13.77 -4.43 -17.91
CA ILE A 27 12.42 -3.85 -17.84
C ILE A 27 11.55 -4.38 -19.00
N ILE A 28 12.08 -4.41 -20.22
CA ILE A 28 11.37 -4.92 -21.40
C ILE A 28 11.01 -6.40 -21.23
N GLN A 29 11.93 -7.19 -20.69
CA GLN A 29 11.71 -8.62 -20.49
C GLN A 29 10.60 -8.88 -19.46
N GLN A 30 10.51 -8.09 -18.39
CA GLN A 30 9.43 -8.17 -17.40
C GLN A 30 8.06 -7.78 -17.98
N GLY A 31 8.02 -6.82 -18.92
CA GLY A 31 6.79 -6.43 -19.59
C GLY A 31 6.30 -7.43 -20.64
N LEU A 32 7.21 -8.08 -21.37
CA LEU A 32 6.88 -9.03 -22.44
C LEU A 32 6.63 -10.45 -21.94
N PHE A 33 7.29 -10.86 -20.85
CA PHE A 33 7.15 -12.18 -20.24
C PHE A 33 6.86 -12.04 -18.74
N PRO A 34 5.68 -11.53 -18.35
CA PRO A 34 5.31 -11.52 -16.95
C PRO A 34 5.24 -12.97 -16.47
N THR A 35 5.97 -13.29 -15.39
CA THR A 35 5.84 -14.58 -14.71
C THR A 35 4.44 -14.63 -14.08
N VAL A 36 3.45 -15.11 -14.85
CA VAL A 36 2.09 -15.29 -14.36
C VAL A 36 2.11 -16.44 -13.38
N VAL A 37 1.83 -16.14 -12.10
CA VAL A 37 1.63 -17.19 -11.12
C VAL A 37 0.33 -17.92 -11.50
N PRO A 38 0.39 -19.23 -11.81
CA PRO A 38 -0.79 -19.95 -12.23
C PRO A 38 -1.84 -19.91 -11.11
N SER A 39 -3.10 -19.73 -11.52
CA SER A 39 -4.22 -19.75 -10.58
C SER A 39 -4.31 -21.14 -9.92
N PRO A 40 -4.42 -21.23 -8.58
CA PRO A 40 -4.68 -22.49 -7.90
C PRO A 40 -6.15 -22.94 -8.07
N TYR A 41 -7.01 -22.10 -8.65
CA TYR A 41 -8.43 -22.35 -8.80
C TYR A 41 -8.75 -23.11 -10.10
N PRO A 42 -9.65 -24.12 -10.04
CA PRO A 42 -9.97 -24.96 -11.19
C PRO A 42 -10.82 -24.26 -12.25
N THR A 43 -11.53 -23.18 -11.88
CA THR A 43 -12.39 -22.42 -12.79
C THR A 43 -12.26 -20.92 -12.53
N CYS A 44 -12.48 -20.11 -13.57
CA CYS A 44 -12.51 -18.65 -13.43
C CYS A 44 -13.56 -18.19 -12.41
N GLY A 45 -14.76 -18.79 -12.41
CA GLY A 45 -15.81 -18.49 -11.44
C GLY A 45 -15.39 -18.76 -9.99
N ALA A 46 -14.64 -19.84 -9.74
CA ALA A 46 -14.07 -20.09 -8.42
C ALA A 46 -13.02 -19.03 -8.04
N GLY A 47 -12.17 -18.62 -8.98
CA GLY A 47 -11.21 -17.53 -8.78
C GLY A 47 -11.90 -16.20 -8.44
N LEU A 48 -12.91 -15.80 -9.21
CA LEU A 48 -13.68 -14.57 -8.97
C LEU A 48 -14.34 -14.55 -7.59
N LYS A 49 -14.97 -15.66 -7.19
CA LYS A 49 -15.60 -15.77 -5.87
C LYS A 49 -14.57 -15.63 -4.74
N ASN A 50 -13.40 -16.25 -4.87
CA ASN A 50 -12.34 -16.13 -3.87
C ASN A 50 -11.77 -14.70 -3.78
N LEU A 51 -11.65 -14.00 -4.92
CA LEU A 51 -11.24 -12.58 -4.94
C LEU A 51 -12.26 -11.69 -4.22
N GLU A 52 -13.55 -11.93 -4.44
CA GLU A 52 -14.65 -11.22 -3.77
C GLU A 52 -14.63 -11.48 -2.25
N GLU A 53 -14.50 -12.74 -1.83
CA GLU A 53 -14.40 -13.11 -0.41
C GLU A 53 -13.15 -12.48 0.24
N ALA A 54 -12.00 -12.48 -0.44
CA ALA A 54 -10.78 -11.84 0.05
C ALA A 54 -10.97 -10.32 0.21
N LEU A 55 -11.66 -9.66 -0.73
CA LEU A 55 -11.97 -8.23 -0.62
C LEU A 55 -12.92 -7.94 0.54
N ALA A 56 -13.94 -8.78 0.75
CA ALA A 56 -14.83 -8.67 1.90
C ALA A 56 -14.06 -8.83 3.23
N ARG A 57 -13.17 -9.82 3.32
CA ARG A 57 -12.28 -10.01 4.49
C ARG A 57 -11.37 -8.79 4.72
N ALA A 58 -10.81 -8.23 3.67
CA ALA A 58 -9.96 -7.06 3.75
C ALA A 58 -10.72 -5.82 4.24
N ARG A 59 -11.97 -5.64 3.82
CA ARG A 59 -12.84 -4.58 4.36
C ARG A 59 -13.06 -4.73 5.86
N THR A 60 -13.38 -5.94 6.31
CA THR A 60 -13.62 -6.20 7.74
C THR A 60 -12.37 -6.01 8.60
N SER A 61 -11.17 -6.29 8.08
CA SER A 61 -9.93 -6.15 8.85
C SER A 61 -9.53 -4.70 9.16
N VAL A 62 -10.04 -3.74 8.38
CA VAL A 62 -9.80 -2.31 8.60
C VAL A 62 -10.88 -1.68 9.47
N ALA A 63 -12.09 -2.25 9.49
CA ALA A 63 -13.22 -1.73 10.27
C ALA A 63 -12.96 -1.75 11.79
N GLU A 64 -12.10 -2.64 12.27
CA GLU A 64 -11.81 -2.84 13.69
C GLU A 64 -10.54 -2.09 14.17
N GLY A 65 -9.88 -1.30 13.31
CA GLY A 65 -8.58 -0.70 13.57
C GLY A 65 -8.63 0.78 13.99
N ASP A 66 -7.92 1.12 15.08
CA ASP A 66 -7.63 2.51 15.49
C ASP A 66 -6.35 3.07 14.82
N ASP A 67 -5.92 2.46 13.71
CA ASP A 67 -4.57 2.67 13.19
C ASP A 67 -4.41 3.95 12.35
N ASP A 68 -3.15 4.34 12.21
CA ASP A 68 -2.70 5.36 11.26
C ASP A 68 -3.10 4.97 9.81
N PRO A 69 -3.34 5.95 8.90
CA PRO A 69 -3.76 5.65 7.54
C PRO A 69 -2.86 4.70 6.77
N ASP A 70 -1.54 4.77 6.98
CA ASP A 70 -0.59 3.91 6.30
C ASP A 70 -0.61 2.47 6.86
N GLU A 71 -0.92 2.32 8.14
CA GLU A 71 -1.07 1.02 8.79
C GLU A 71 -2.40 0.36 8.42
N ALA A 72 -3.49 1.13 8.40
CA ALA A 72 -4.80 0.67 7.92
C ALA A 72 -4.71 0.16 6.47
N LEU A 73 -4.01 0.91 5.61
CA LEU A 73 -3.75 0.51 4.23
C LEU A 73 -2.88 -0.74 4.12
N ARG A 74 -1.84 -0.87 4.96
CA ARG A 74 -1.00 -2.07 5.00
C ARG A 74 -1.81 -3.30 5.41
N ARG A 75 -2.66 -3.17 6.43
CA ARG A 75 -3.53 -4.26 6.89
C ARG A 75 -4.53 -4.66 5.81
N PHE A 76 -5.18 -3.69 5.17
CA PHE A 76 -6.05 -3.94 4.02
C PHE A 76 -5.34 -4.78 2.95
N ARG A 77 -4.18 -4.33 2.49
CA ARG A 77 -3.40 -5.03 1.45
C ARG A 77 -2.93 -6.42 1.89
N SER A 78 -2.54 -6.58 3.16
CA SER A 78 -2.15 -7.88 3.69
C SER A 78 -3.33 -8.87 3.74
N ALA A 79 -4.55 -8.39 3.97
CA ALA A 79 -5.75 -9.21 4.06
C ALA A 79 -6.30 -9.66 2.69
N LEU A 80 -5.90 -8.97 1.62
CA LEU A 80 -6.14 -9.39 0.23
C LEU A 80 -5.25 -10.57 -0.19
N GLU A 81 -4.13 -10.79 0.49
CA GLU A 81 -3.28 -11.94 0.18
C GLU A 81 -3.84 -13.22 0.83
N PRO A 82 -3.60 -14.40 0.21
CA PRO A 82 -2.83 -14.64 -1.02
C PRO A 82 -3.63 -14.55 -2.33
N GLU A 83 -4.96 -14.42 -2.28
CA GLU A 83 -5.84 -14.61 -3.45
C GLU A 83 -5.54 -13.62 -4.57
N TRP A 84 -5.27 -12.37 -4.20
CA TRP A 84 -5.01 -11.29 -5.16
C TRP A 84 -3.67 -11.41 -5.90
N ARG A 85 -2.73 -12.24 -5.40
CA ARG A 85 -1.50 -12.60 -6.11
C ARG A 85 -1.77 -13.39 -7.40
N TYR A 86 -2.86 -14.14 -7.43
CA TYR A 86 -3.22 -15.01 -8.55
C TYR A 86 -4.13 -14.32 -9.57
N LEU A 87 -4.34 -13.00 -9.47
CA LEU A 87 -5.26 -12.26 -10.34
C LEU A 87 -5.00 -12.50 -11.84
N GLU A 88 -3.74 -12.42 -12.28
CA GLU A 88 -3.38 -12.66 -13.68
C GLU A 88 -3.58 -14.13 -14.09
N GLY A 89 -3.33 -15.06 -13.17
CA GLY A 89 -3.62 -16.49 -13.39
C GLY A 89 -5.11 -16.76 -13.52
N ILE A 90 -5.93 -16.08 -12.73
CA ILE A 90 -7.40 -16.15 -12.80
C ILE A 90 -7.86 -15.55 -14.13
N ARG A 91 -7.35 -14.36 -14.50
CA ARG A 91 -7.62 -13.70 -15.79
C ARG A 91 -7.34 -14.63 -16.97
N ALA A 92 -6.22 -15.35 -16.95
CA ALA A 92 -5.86 -16.32 -17.99
C ALA A 92 -6.80 -17.53 -18.05
N SER A 93 -7.49 -17.87 -16.94
CA SER A 93 -8.46 -18.97 -16.88
C SER A 93 -9.88 -18.59 -17.31
N CYS A 94 -10.15 -17.30 -17.59
CA CYS A 94 -11.48 -16.80 -17.91
C CYS A 94 -11.74 -16.90 -19.43
N PRO A 95 -12.70 -17.73 -19.87
CA PRO A 95 -12.93 -17.99 -21.30
C PRO A 95 -13.75 -16.90 -22.01
N GLY A 96 -14.51 -16.09 -21.26
CA GLY A 96 -15.53 -15.20 -21.82
C GLY A 96 -15.36 -13.72 -21.46
N ALA A 97 -15.92 -12.85 -22.32
CA ALA A 97 -15.95 -11.41 -22.11
C ALA A 97 -16.80 -10.98 -20.90
N GLU A 98 -17.77 -11.77 -20.46
CA GLU A 98 -18.50 -11.52 -19.20
C GLU A 98 -17.61 -11.72 -17.99
N ASP A 99 -16.90 -12.84 -17.93
CA ASP A 99 -16.01 -13.15 -16.81
C ASP A 99 -14.90 -12.10 -16.66
N LEU A 100 -14.34 -11.65 -17.79
CA LEU A 100 -13.34 -10.57 -17.80
C LEU A 100 -13.91 -9.23 -17.36
N ARG A 101 -15.17 -8.93 -17.70
CA ARG A 101 -15.85 -7.71 -17.21
C ARG A 101 -16.09 -7.77 -15.70
N SER A 102 -16.48 -8.93 -15.18
CA SER A 102 -16.64 -9.14 -13.74
C SER A 102 -15.30 -8.99 -13.01
N LEU A 103 -14.22 -9.54 -13.57
CA LEU A 103 -12.87 -9.38 -13.04
C LEU A 103 -12.42 -7.90 -13.02
N ASP A 104 -12.64 -7.16 -14.11
CA ASP A 104 -12.31 -5.73 -14.19
C ASP A 104 -13.14 -4.90 -13.18
N ALA A 105 -14.42 -5.23 -13.01
CA ALA A 105 -15.26 -4.60 -11.99
C ALA A 105 -14.73 -4.84 -10.57
N LEU A 106 -14.27 -6.06 -10.25
CA LEU A 106 -13.64 -6.36 -8.96
C LEU A 106 -12.33 -5.61 -8.77
N GLU A 107 -11.50 -5.50 -9.81
CA GLU A 107 -10.23 -4.76 -9.75
C GLU A 107 -10.47 -3.26 -9.49
N ARG A 108 -11.44 -2.67 -10.19
CA ARG A 108 -11.87 -1.28 -9.95
C ARG A 108 -12.43 -1.10 -8.55
N LEU A 109 -13.21 -2.06 -8.06
CA LEU A 109 -13.75 -2.02 -6.70
C LEU A 109 -12.61 -2.04 -5.67
N ARG A 110 -11.63 -2.96 -5.79
CA ARG A 110 -10.45 -2.98 -4.92
C ARG A 110 -9.74 -1.63 -4.91
N TYR A 111 -9.52 -1.04 -6.09
CA TYR A 111 -8.85 0.25 -6.19
C TYR A 111 -9.64 1.35 -5.49
N ALA A 112 -10.97 1.39 -5.67
CA ALA A 112 -11.83 2.34 -4.98
C ALA A 112 -11.80 2.15 -3.45
N GLU A 113 -11.80 0.91 -2.98
CA GLU A 113 -11.71 0.58 -1.55
C GLU A 113 -10.39 1.01 -0.94
N GLU A 114 -9.28 0.78 -1.64
CA GLU A 114 -7.97 1.20 -1.18
C GLU A 114 -7.91 2.72 -0.94
N HIS A 115 -8.52 3.48 -1.86
CA HIS A 115 -8.66 4.94 -1.72
C HIS A 115 -9.64 5.35 -0.63
N ALA A 116 -10.72 4.58 -0.43
CA ALA A 116 -11.67 4.83 0.66
C ALA A 116 -11.01 4.65 2.02
N VAL A 117 -10.32 3.51 2.22
CA VAL A 117 -9.57 3.19 3.45
C VAL A 117 -8.61 4.33 3.82
N ARG A 118 -7.83 4.82 2.84
CA ARG A 118 -6.88 5.91 3.08
C ARG A 118 -7.56 7.22 3.50
N ARG A 119 -8.70 7.55 2.90
CA ARG A 119 -9.44 8.79 3.22
C ARG A 119 -10.12 8.69 4.58
N GLU A 120 -10.77 7.57 4.87
CA GLU A 120 -11.51 7.35 6.11
C GLU A 120 -10.58 7.33 7.31
N SER A 121 -9.50 6.54 7.25
CA SER A 121 -8.48 6.50 8.30
C SER A 121 -7.84 7.87 8.54
N ALA A 122 -7.53 8.65 7.49
CA ALA A 122 -6.97 9.99 7.65
C ALA A 122 -7.94 10.95 8.33
N SER A 123 -9.23 10.86 8.01
CA SER A 123 -10.27 11.68 8.64
C SER A 123 -10.45 11.33 10.13
N LEU A 124 -10.41 10.05 10.48
CA LEU A 124 -10.49 9.57 11.86
C LEU A 124 -9.26 9.99 12.68
N ALA A 125 -8.06 9.84 12.12
CA ALA A 125 -6.82 10.28 12.76
C ALA A 125 -6.83 11.80 13.04
N ALA A 126 -7.33 12.60 12.09
CA ALA A 126 -7.50 14.04 12.30
C ALA A 126 -8.51 14.36 13.41
N LEU A 127 -9.63 13.63 13.48
CA LEU A 127 -10.64 13.82 14.52
C LEU A 127 -10.09 13.46 15.91
N ARG A 128 -9.34 12.35 16.03
CA ARG A 128 -8.71 11.93 17.29
C ARG A 128 -7.74 12.99 17.82
N ARG A 129 -6.92 13.60 16.96
CA ARG A 129 -6.04 14.71 17.37
C ARG A 129 -6.83 15.88 17.96
N LYS A 130 -7.95 16.26 17.34
CA LYS A 130 -8.83 17.31 17.88
C LYS A 130 -9.46 16.93 19.21
N VAL A 131 -9.86 15.67 19.39
CA VAL A 131 -10.41 15.17 20.66
C VAL A 131 -9.36 15.23 21.77
N GLU A 132 -8.12 14.84 21.48
CA GLU A 132 -7.02 14.91 22.45
C GLU A 132 -6.64 16.35 22.79
N GLU A 133 -6.63 17.26 21.81
CA GLU A 133 -6.43 18.70 22.03
C GLU A 133 -7.56 19.34 22.86
N ALA A 134 -8.80 18.90 22.67
CA ALA A 134 -9.96 19.40 23.40
C ALA A 134 -10.13 18.79 24.80
N ARG A 135 -9.41 17.69 25.10
CA ARG A 135 -9.47 17.04 26.41
C ARG A 135 -8.79 17.94 27.45
N PRO A 136 -9.51 18.42 28.49
CA PRO A 136 -8.87 19.17 29.56
C PRO A 136 -7.87 18.26 30.28
N ASN A 137 -6.59 18.65 30.34
CA ASN A 137 -5.55 17.93 31.07
C ASN A 137 -6.00 17.63 32.50
N PRO A 138 -6.29 16.36 32.87
CA PRO A 138 -6.44 16.01 34.26
C PRO A 138 -5.03 15.93 34.83
N VAL A 139 -4.69 16.89 35.68
CA VAL A 139 -3.45 17.03 36.49
C VAL A 139 -2.68 18.31 36.12
N SER A 140 -3.14 19.41 36.70
CA SER A 140 -2.22 20.40 37.27
C SER A 140 -2.39 20.28 38.79
N PRO A 141 -1.43 19.73 39.54
CA PRO A 141 -1.48 19.78 40.99
C PRO A 141 -1.37 21.26 41.38
N ARG A 142 -2.43 21.85 41.93
CA ARG A 142 -2.27 23.08 42.72
C ARG A 142 -1.38 22.70 43.90
N VAL A 143 -0.09 23.07 43.81
CA VAL A 143 0.78 23.14 44.97
C VAL A 143 0.21 24.25 45.86
N PRO A 144 -0.27 23.98 47.08
CA PRO A 144 -0.60 25.04 48.01
C PRO A 144 0.69 25.76 48.39
N SER A 145 0.77 27.06 48.12
CA SER A 145 1.80 27.93 48.68
C SER A 145 1.65 27.93 50.20
N SER A 146 2.56 27.26 50.89
CA SER A 146 2.76 27.45 52.32
C SER A 146 3.40 28.82 52.52
N ASP A 147 2.58 29.85 52.76
CA ASP A 147 3.04 31.10 53.34
C ASP A 147 3.60 30.82 54.74
N VAL A 148 4.94 30.76 54.83
CA VAL A 148 5.68 30.82 56.08
C VAL A 148 5.64 32.28 56.54
N SER A 149 4.54 32.68 57.19
CA SER A 149 4.48 33.93 57.94
C SER A 149 5.23 33.74 59.26
N LYS A 150 6.48 34.18 59.22
CA LYS A 150 7.39 34.31 60.34
C LYS A 150 7.02 35.59 61.07
N ASP A 151 6.42 35.51 62.26
CA ASP A 151 6.43 36.63 63.19
C ASP A 151 6.56 36.17 64.65
N HIS A 152 7.65 36.66 65.24
CA HIS A 152 7.98 36.75 66.67
C HIS A 152 7.02 37.71 67.39
N PRO A 153 6.76 37.57 68.70
CA PRO A 153 7.73 37.95 69.75
C PRO A 153 7.91 36.95 70.90
#